data_AF-A0A9E3JEZ5-F1
#
_entry.id   AF-A0A9E3JEZ5-F1
#
_cell.length_a   1.000
_cell.length_b   1.000
_cell.length_c   1.000
_cell.angle_alpha   90.00
_cell.angle_beta   90.00
_cell.angle_gamma   90.00
#
_symmetry.space_group_name_H-M   'P 1'
#
loop_
_entity.id
_entity.type
_entity.pdbx_description
1 polymer ?
#
loop_
_entity_poly.entity_id
_entity_poly.type
_entity_poly.pdbx_seq_one_letter_code
_entity_poly.pdbx_strand_id
1 'polypeptide(L)' 'LMPVQEMDVSGRGLFLVDKLSDRWGVDLLPRGKTTWFEMRVADR' A
#
# COMPACT_ATOMS: atom_id res chain seq x y z
N LEU A 1 -8.77 -6.43 -13.97
CA LEU A 1 -9.18 -5.71 -12.75
C LEU A 1 -9.41 -4.26 -13.15
N MET A 2 -10.53 -3.64 -12.76
CA MET A 2 -10.78 -2.22 -13.08
C MET A 2 -9.74 -1.34 -12.36
N PRO A 3 -9.21 -0.27 -12.97
CA PRO A 3 -8.29 0.64 -12.29
C PRO A 3 -9.02 1.39 -11.18
N VAL A 4 -8.44 1.43 -9.98
CA VAL A 4 -8.92 2.28 -8.89
C VAL A 4 -8.74 3.74 -9.28
N GLN A 5 -9.80 4.54 -9.21
CA GLN A 5 -9.79 5.97 -9.47
C GLN A 5 -9.61 6.75 -8.17
N GLU A 6 -9.05 7.96 -8.25
CA GLU A 6 -8.75 8.81 -7.10
C GLU A 6 -9.98 9.15 -6.24
N MET A 7 -11.15 9.26 -6.86
CA MET A 7 -12.42 9.56 -6.19
C MET A 7 -13.15 8.32 -5.66
N ASP A 8 -12.62 7.11 -5.87
CA ASP A 8 -13.23 5.90 -5.34
C ASP A 8 -13.21 5.93 -3.81
N VAL A 9 -14.35 5.62 -3.20
CA VAL A 9 -14.49 5.58 -1.74
C VAL A 9 -13.73 4.38 -1.14
N SER A 10 -13.50 3.35 -1.95
CA SER A 10 -12.71 2.15 -1.66
C SER A 10 -11.43 2.10 -2.50
N GLY A 11 -10.30 1.66 -1.94
CA GLY A 11 -9.07 1.42 -2.71
C GLY A 11 -7.94 2.44 -2.51
N ARG A 12 -8.18 3.56 -1.81
CA ARG A 12 -7.16 4.58 -1.52
C ARG A 12 -5.98 4.08 -0.66
N GLY A 13 -6.19 3.02 0.12
CA GLY A 13 -5.13 2.45 0.97
C GLY A 13 -3.90 2.01 0.16
N LEU A 14 -4.12 1.32 -0.96
CA LEU A 14 -3.02 0.92 -1.85
C LEU A 14 -2.41 2.10 -2.61
N PHE A 15 -3.20 3.12 -2.94
CA PHE A 15 -2.68 4.35 -3.53
C PHE A 15 -1.69 5.05 -2.57
N LEU A 16 -2.04 5.18 -1.29
CA LEU A 16 -1.14 5.76 -0.30
C LEU A 16 0.12 4.92 -0.09
N VAL A 17 -0.02 3.60 0.00
CA VAL A 17 1.12 2.68 0.09
C VAL A 17 2.04 2.84 -1.13
N ASP A 18 1.50 2.88 -2.35
CA ASP A 18 2.30 3.07 -3.56
C ASP A 18 3.05 4.41 -3.58
N LYS A 19 2.39 5.50 -3.16
CA LYS A 19 2.97 6.85 -3.21
C LYS A 19 4.00 7.14 -2.14
N LEU A 20 3.86 6.55 -0.95
CA LEU A 20 4.69 6.89 0.21
C LEU A 20 5.89 5.97 0.41
N SER A 21 5.88 4.80 -0.22
CA SER A 21 6.82 3.73 0.09
C SER A 21 8.02 3.71 -0.85
N ASP A 22 9.21 3.50 -0.29
CA ASP A 22 10.41 3.18 -1.07
C ASP A 22 10.33 1.74 -1.61
N ARG A 23 9.81 0.83 -0.79
CA ARG A 23 9.52 -0.57 -1.12
C ARG A 23 8.25 -0.99 -0.41
N TRP A 24 7.47 -1.84 -1.04
CA TRP A 24 6.30 -2.43 -0.41
C TRP A 24 5.98 -3.79 -1.03
N GLY A 25 5.22 -4.59 -0.31
CA GLY A 25 4.87 -5.94 -0.72
C GLY A 25 3.66 -6.49 0.01
N VAL A 26 3.29 -7.71 -0.37
CA VAL A 26 2.21 -8.45 0.25
C VAL A 26 2.67 -9.88 0.49
N ASP A 27 2.63 -10.30 1.75
CA ASP A 27 2.84 -11.68 2.12
C ASP A 27 1.48 -12.38 2.17
N LEU A 28 1.31 -13.40 1.35
CA LEU A 28 0.11 -14.23 1.35
C LEU A 28 0.25 -15.30 2.42
N LEU A 29 -0.70 -15.33 3.35
CA LEU A 29 -0.74 -16.26 4.47
C LEU A 29 -1.94 -17.22 4.29
N PRO A 30 -1.90 -18.42 4.90
CA PRO A 30 -3.01 -19.37 4.81
C PRO A 30 -4.37 -18.82 5.24
N ARG A 31 -4.40 -17.77 6.07
CA ARG A 31 -5.63 -17.10 6.55
C ARG A 31 -5.62 -15.58 6.37
N GLY A 32 -5.12 -15.12 5.24
CA GLY A 32 -5.22 -13.71 4.88
C GLY A 32 -3.97 -13.21 4.18
N LYS A 33 -3.73 -11.91 4.31
CA LYS A 33 -2.55 -11.27 3.74
C LYS A 33 -2.02 -10.23 4.71
N THR A 34 -0.72 -10.03 4.69
CA THR A 34 -0.05 -8.92 5.34
C THR A 34 0.51 -8.01 4.26
N THR A 35 0.12 -6.74 4.28
CA THR A 35 0.75 -5.71 3.44
C THR A 35 1.78 -4.99 4.28
N TRP A 36 3.00 -4.86 3.76
CA TRP A 36 4.11 -4.17 4.42
C TRP A 36 4.71 -3.13 3.47
N PHE A 37 5.34 -2.11 4.04
CA PHE A 37 6.05 -1.08 3.29
C PHE A 37 7.16 -0.42 4.12
N GLU A 38 8.14 0.13 3.43
CA GLU A 38 9.29 0.83 4.00
C GLU A 38 9.23 2.32 3.62
N MET A 39 9.52 3.20 4.57
CA MET A 39 9.63 4.65 4.36
C MET A 39 10.95 5.16 4.92
N ARG A 40 11.53 6.17 4.28
CA ARG A 40 12.62 6.94 4.90
C ARG A 40 12.06 7.81 5.99
N VAL A 41 12.70 7.77 7.15
CA VAL A 41 12.43 8.72 8.23
C VAL A 41 13.27 9.96 7.94
N ALA A 42 12.66 11.15 7.95
CA ALA A 42 13.43 12.38 7.89
C ALA A 42 14.27 12.51 9.17
N ASP A 43 15.57 12.75 9.03
CA ASP A 43 16.41 13.12 10.17
C ASP A 43 15.86 14.40 10.81
N ARG A 44 15.72 14.38 12.14
CA ARG A 44 15.08 15.43 12.94
C ARG A 44 15.96 16.66 13.13
#